data_AF-A0A918K7F0-F1
#
_entry.id   AF-A0A918K7F0-F1
#
_cell.length_a   1.000
_cell.length_b   1.000
_cell.length_c   1.000
_cell.angle_alpha   90.00
_cell.angle_beta   90.00
_cell.angle_gamma   90.00
#
_symmetry.space_group_name_H-M   'P 1'
#
loop_
_entity.id
_entity.type
_entity.pdbx_description
1 polymer ?
#
loop_
_entity_poly.entity_id
_entity_poly.type
_entity_poly.pdbx_seq_one_letter_code
_entity_poly.pdbx_strand_id
1 'polypeptide(L)'
;MQRDYFPKPDGRQIEAGRALVSFLQRLSDDNLVALNYLTALFRLFEEDDLALGQLFEQHGGHRRRLLNRLEDRRWVSSRILNAPGTDRKARRYRLTRSARTKLARLADHICPVLPDRSGLSEWLQETEALGELSFMRLMILGRLTTETGLQQKELVRYKSGYRRDQLDVLILDGLVSEMWPEDGSDHRLRYFATRRWLAHVGRFLDSDE
;
A
#
# COMPACT_ATOMS: atom_id res chain seq x y z
N MET A 1 2.82 -3.89 36.79
CA MET A 1 1.93 -3.88 35.61
C MET A 1 2.37 -2.68 34.77
N GLN A 2 2.75 -2.71 33.49
CA GLN A 2 2.58 -3.62 32.36
C GLN A 2 3.78 -3.38 31.40
N ARG A 3 4.60 -4.40 31.09
CA ARG A 3 5.63 -4.30 30.03
C ARG A 3 5.15 -4.82 28.66
N ASP A 4 3.91 -5.30 28.58
CA ASP A 4 3.37 -6.07 27.44
C ASP A 4 2.31 -5.34 26.60
N TYR A 5 2.18 -4.01 26.75
CA TYR A 5 1.06 -3.28 26.13
C TYR A 5 1.18 -3.10 24.61
N PHE A 6 2.39 -3.12 24.06
CA PHE A 6 2.63 -2.94 22.63
C PHE A 6 3.14 -4.24 22.01
N PRO A 7 2.43 -4.80 21.02
CA PRO A 7 2.91 -5.98 20.33
C PRO A 7 4.23 -5.66 19.62
N LYS A 8 5.19 -6.58 19.74
CA LYS A 8 6.42 -6.52 18.95
C LYS A 8 6.19 -7.33 17.67
N PRO A 9 6.57 -6.81 16.50
CA PRO A 9 6.51 -7.59 15.28
C PRO A 9 7.47 -8.77 15.39
N ASP A 10 7.05 -9.93 14.88
CA ASP A 10 7.93 -11.09 14.76
C ASP A 10 8.93 -10.91 13.59
N GLY A 11 9.86 -11.86 13.44
CA GLY A 11 10.89 -11.80 12.40
C GLY A 11 10.33 -11.72 10.97
N ARG A 12 9.28 -12.50 10.67
CA ARG A 12 8.64 -12.52 9.33
C ARG A 12 7.93 -11.19 9.07
N GLN A 13 7.24 -10.65 10.08
CA GLN A 13 6.59 -9.34 10.00
C GLN A 13 7.59 -8.22 9.78
N ILE A 14 8.77 -8.24 10.43
CA ILE A 14 9.84 -7.25 10.21
C ILE A 14 10.33 -7.32 8.76
N GLU A 15 10.56 -8.50 8.22
CA GLU A 15 10.97 -8.69 6.83
C GLU A 15 9.90 -8.19 5.84
N ALA A 16 8.62 -8.47 6.13
CA ALA A 16 7.50 -7.98 5.35
C ALA A 16 7.40 -6.45 5.37
N GLY A 17 7.59 -5.84 6.54
CA GLY A 17 7.67 -4.39 6.70
C GLY A 17 8.80 -3.78 5.87
N ARG A 18 9.99 -4.41 5.84
CA ARG A 18 11.13 -3.95 5.04
C ARG A 18 10.85 -4.06 3.55
N ALA A 19 10.26 -5.19 3.12
CA ALA A 19 9.87 -5.42 1.74
C ALA A 19 8.82 -4.38 1.29
N LEU A 20 7.80 -4.11 2.11
CA LEU A 20 6.77 -3.09 1.87
C LEU A 20 7.37 -1.69 1.75
N VAL A 21 8.23 -1.29 2.69
CA VAL A 21 8.91 0.02 2.64
C VAL A 21 9.75 0.13 1.37
N SER A 22 10.58 -0.88 1.07
CA SER A 22 11.41 -0.87 -0.13
C SER A 22 10.59 -0.81 -1.42
N PHE A 23 9.44 -1.49 -1.45
CA PHE A 23 8.53 -1.47 -2.59
C PHE A 23 7.90 -0.10 -2.80
N LEU A 24 7.33 0.48 -1.75
CA LEU A 24 6.72 1.80 -1.79
C LEU A 24 7.75 2.86 -2.19
N GLN A 25 8.98 2.79 -1.68
CA GLN A 25 10.06 3.71 -2.07
C GLN A 25 10.35 3.67 -3.57
N ARG A 26 10.48 2.48 -4.16
CA ARG A 26 10.70 2.32 -5.61
C ARG A 26 9.53 2.87 -6.44
N LEU A 27 8.31 2.71 -5.96
CA LEU A 27 7.12 3.29 -6.59
C LEU A 27 7.05 4.80 -6.47
N SER A 28 7.52 5.36 -5.35
CA SER A 28 7.68 6.81 -5.17
C SER A 28 8.68 7.39 -6.17
N ASP A 29 9.78 6.69 -6.45
CA ASP A 29 10.77 7.13 -7.45
C ASP A 29 10.15 7.16 -8.86
N ASP A 30 9.22 6.25 -9.15
CA ASP A 30 8.39 6.25 -10.37
C ASP A 30 7.18 7.22 -10.30
N ASN A 31 7.08 8.03 -9.24
CA ASN A 31 6.00 8.98 -8.95
C ASN A 31 4.59 8.33 -8.88
N LEU A 32 4.48 7.06 -8.49
CA LEU A 32 3.23 6.32 -8.32
C LEU A 32 2.76 6.35 -6.86
N VAL A 33 2.48 7.55 -6.34
CA VAL A 33 2.36 7.84 -4.90
C VAL A 33 0.94 7.62 -4.35
N ALA A 34 0.15 6.70 -4.90
CA ALA A 34 -1.20 6.42 -4.41
C ALA A 34 -1.49 4.92 -4.38
N LEU A 35 -2.00 4.41 -3.26
CA LEU A 35 -2.39 3.00 -3.07
C LEU A 35 -3.35 2.54 -4.17
N ASN A 36 -4.34 3.37 -4.47
CA ASN A 36 -5.28 3.23 -5.58
C ASN A 36 -4.64 2.99 -6.96
N TYR A 37 -3.40 3.44 -7.18
CA TYR A 37 -2.67 3.21 -8.44
C TYR A 37 -2.12 1.78 -8.44
N LEU A 38 -1.63 1.31 -7.29
CA LEU A 38 -1.08 -0.03 -7.12
C LEU A 38 -2.15 -1.08 -7.27
N THR A 39 -3.28 -0.94 -6.58
CA THR A 39 -4.42 -1.86 -6.69
C THR A 39 -4.86 -2.02 -8.15
N ALA A 40 -5.00 -0.92 -8.89
CA ALA A 40 -5.36 -0.97 -10.30
C ALA A 40 -4.27 -1.62 -11.19
N LEU A 41 -3.00 -1.33 -10.92
CA LEU A 41 -1.88 -1.89 -11.68
C LEU A 41 -1.71 -3.39 -11.45
N PHE A 42 -1.89 -3.87 -10.22
CA PHE A 42 -1.83 -5.30 -9.89
C PHE A 42 -3.04 -6.08 -10.40
N ARG A 43 -4.26 -5.52 -10.32
CA ARG A 43 -5.42 -6.13 -11.00
C ARG A 43 -5.20 -6.27 -12.51
N LEU A 44 -4.62 -5.26 -13.17
CA LEU A 44 -4.27 -5.35 -14.59
C LEU A 44 -3.11 -6.31 -14.88
N PHE A 45 -2.26 -6.58 -13.90
CA PHE A 45 -1.18 -7.57 -14.01
C PHE A 45 -1.74 -8.99 -14.02
N GLU A 46 -2.72 -9.25 -13.16
CA GLU A 46 -3.36 -10.56 -12.97
C GLU A 46 -4.34 -10.89 -14.10
N GLU A 47 -5.34 -10.03 -14.35
CA GLU A 47 -6.47 -10.38 -15.23
C GLU A 47 -6.32 -9.85 -16.66
N ASP A 48 -5.49 -8.82 -16.86
CA ASP A 48 -5.31 -8.07 -18.12
C ASP A 48 -6.60 -7.52 -18.77
N ASP A 49 -6.46 -6.53 -19.65
CA ASP A 49 -7.58 -5.99 -20.47
C ASP A 49 -8.89 -5.71 -19.71
N LEU A 50 -8.85 -5.01 -18.58
CA LEU A 50 -10.02 -4.74 -17.73
C LEU A 50 -10.75 -3.43 -18.07
N ALA A 51 -12.07 -3.39 -17.87
CA ALA A 51 -12.85 -2.16 -17.93
C ALA A 51 -12.73 -1.34 -16.62
N LEU A 52 -13.08 -0.04 -16.67
CA LEU A 52 -13.03 0.85 -15.49
C LEU A 52 -13.81 0.29 -14.28
N GLY A 53 -14.96 -0.33 -14.54
CA GLY A 53 -15.80 -0.92 -13.49
C GLY A 53 -15.26 -2.24 -12.92
N GLN A 54 -14.38 -2.91 -13.64
CA GLN A 54 -13.69 -4.11 -13.15
C GLN A 54 -12.44 -3.71 -12.34
N LEU A 55 -11.83 -2.57 -12.68
CA LEU A 55 -10.69 -2.01 -11.95
C LEU A 55 -11.07 -1.35 -10.63
N PHE A 56 -12.26 -0.76 -10.57
CA PHE A 56 -12.74 -0.05 -9.39
C PHE A 56 -14.21 -0.38 -9.17
N GLU A 57 -14.54 -0.92 -8.00
CA GLU A 57 -15.92 -1.23 -7.60
C GLU A 57 -16.81 0.01 -7.63
N GLN A 58 -16.25 1.18 -7.32
CA GLN A 58 -16.96 2.46 -7.37
C GLN A 58 -16.54 3.30 -8.58
N HIS A 59 -17.55 3.75 -9.34
CA HIS A 59 -17.33 4.66 -10.47
C HIS A 59 -17.13 6.10 -10.00
N GLY A 60 -16.03 6.73 -10.40
CA GLY A 60 -15.79 8.14 -10.10
C GLY A 60 -14.88 8.82 -11.12
N GLY A 61 -15.14 10.11 -11.39
CA GLY A 61 -14.32 10.91 -12.32
C GLY A 61 -12.85 11.04 -11.89
N HIS A 62 -12.55 10.87 -10.61
CA HIS A 62 -11.17 10.77 -10.12
C HIS A 62 -10.44 9.51 -10.63
N ARG A 63 -11.11 8.34 -10.66
CA ARG A 63 -10.54 7.06 -11.12
C ARG A 63 -10.22 7.08 -12.62
N ARG A 64 -11.06 7.74 -13.42
CA ARG A 64 -10.75 7.97 -14.85
C ARG A 64 -9.53 8.89 -15.03
N ARG A 65 -9.43 9.97 -14.24
CA ARG A 65 -8.24 10.86 -14.24
C ARG A 65 -6.96 10.13 -13.83
N LEU A 66 -7.07 9.17 -12.90
CA LEU A 66 -5.97 8.28 -12.51
C LEU A 66 -5.51 7.44 -13.70
N LEU A 67 -6.41 6.73 -14.39
CA LEU A 67 -6.03 5.88 -15.52
C LEU A 67 -5.42 6.68 -16.67
N ASN A 68 -5.95 7.88 -16.96
CA ASN A 68 -5.35 8.77 -17.96
C ASN A 68 -3.90 9.13 -17.59
N ARG A 69 -3.60 9.44 -16.31
CA ARG A 69 -2.21 9.68 -15.89
C ARG A 69 -1.31 8.45 -16.05
N LEU A 70 -1.84 7.26 -15.80
CA LEU A 70 -1.10 6.01 -16.02
C LEU A 70 -0.85 5.76 -17.51
N GLU A 71 -1.77 6.16 -18.39
CA GLU A 71 -1.59 6.14 -19.84
C GLU A 71 -0.52 7.13 -20.31
N ASP A 72 -0.57 8.38 -19.84
CA ASP A 72 0.41 9.42 -20.18
C ASP A 72 1.84 8.99 -19.81
N ARG A 73 1.97 8.24 -18.71
CA ARG A 73 3.23 7.67 -18.22
C ARG A 73 3.57 6.31 -18.81
N ARG A 74 2.79 5.81 -19.76
CA ARG A 74 2.97 4.52 -20.44
C ARG A 74 2.98 3.31 -19.51
N TRP A 75 2.31 3.41 -18.36
CA TRP A 75 2.05 2.27 -17.48
C TRP A 75 0.91 1.41 -18.02
N VAL A 76 -0.12 2.09 -18.51
CA VAL A 76 -1.33 1.49 -19.05
C VAL A 76 -1.49 1.89 -20.51
N SER A 77 -2.08 1.02 -21.32
CA SER A 77 -2.64 1.37 -22.63
C SER A 77 -4.12 1.04 -22.63
N SER A 78 -4.92 1.82 -23.35
CA SER A 78 -6.33 1.48 -23.54
C SER A 78 -6.68 1.23 -24.98
N ARG A 79 -7.76 0.48 -25.16
CA ARG A 79 -8.45 0.31 -26.43
C ARG A 79 -9.93 0.62 -26.23
N ILE A 80 -10.52 1.20 -27.27
CA ILE A 80 -11.96 1.41 -27.32
C ILE A 80 -12.55 0.24 -28.10
N LEU A 81 -13.45 -0.49 -27.47
CA LEU A 81 -14.25 -1.51 -28.12
C LEU A 81 -15.66 -0.98 -28.33
N ASN A 82 -16.25 -1.33 -29.47
CA ASN A 82 -17.67 -1.17 -29.70
C ASN A 82 -18.36 -2.31 -28.95
N ALA A 83 -19.13 -1.97 -27.91
CA ALA A 83 -19.90 -2.97 -27.20
C ALA A 83 -21.05 -3.45 -28.11
N PRO A 84 -21.18 -4.76 -28.39
CA PRO A 84 -22.22 -5.27 -29.29
C PRO A 84 -23.61 -4.83 -28.81
N GLY A 85 -24.40 -4.24 -29.71
CA GLY A 85 -25.79 -3.84 -29.40
C GLY A 85 -25.95 -2.58 -28.57
N THR A 86 -24.88 -1.81 -28.32
CA THR A 86 -24.98 -0.50 -27.67
C THR A 86 -24.19 0.56 -28.42
N ASP A 87 -24.71 1.79 -28.50
CA ASP A 87 -23.97 2.95 -29.05
C ASP A 87 -22.89 3.48 -28.08
N ARG A 88 -22.56 2.68 -27.05
CA ARG A 88 -21.62 3.05 -25.99
C ARG A 88 -20.25 2.45 -26.25
N LYS A 89 -19.26 3.34 -26.36
CA LYS A 89 -17.84 3.00 -26.42
C LYS A 89 -17.40 2.45 -25.06
N ALA A 90 -16.96 1.19 -25.02
CA ALA A 90 -16.38 0.58 -23.83
C ALA A 90 -14.85 0.71 -23.89
N ARG A 91 -14.26 1.41 -22.92
CA ARG A 91 -12.80 1.54 -22.81
C ARG A 91 -12.25 0.43 -21.92
N ARG A 92 -11.34 -0.37 -22.46
CA ARG A 92 -10.59 -1.40 -21.74
C ARG A 92 -9.15 -0.99 -21.59
N TYR A 93 -8.52 -1.38 -20.49
CA TYR A 93 -7.19 -0.97 -20.07
C TYR A 93 -6.33 -2.22 -19.90
N ARG A 94 -5.07 -2.15 -20.32
CA ARG A 94 -4.08 -3.22 -20.17
C ARG A 94 -2.74 -2.62 -19.76
N LEU A 95 -1.90 -3.40 -19.09
CA LEU A 95 -0.53 -2.96 -18.84
C LEU A 95 0.26 -2.86 -20.15
N THR A 96 1.16 -1.90 -20.24
CA THR A 96 2.17 -1.95 -21.30
C THR A 96 3.17 -3.07 -21.00
N ARG A 97 3.85 -3.58 -22.04
CA ARG A 97 4.90 -4.62 -21.86
C ARG A 97 5.97 -4.18 -20.86
N SER A 98 6.41 -2.92 -20.95
CA SER A 98 7.39 -2.35 -20.02
C SER A 98 6.86 -2.30 -18.59
N ALA A 99 5.63 -1.84 -18.39
CA ALA A 99 5.00 -1.80 -17.07
C ALA A 99 4.83 -3.19 -16.47
N ARG A 100 4.42 -4.19 -17.27
CA ARG A 100 4.31 -5.58 -16.84
C ARG A 100 5.66 -6.14 -16.40
N THR A 101 6.75 -5.89 -17.12
CA THR A 101 8.09 -6.29 -16.70
C THR A 101 8.54 -5.57 -15.43
N LYS A 102 8.24 -4.28 -15.28
CA LYS A 102 8.54 -3.52 -14.06
C LYS A 102 7.78 -4.07 -12.86
N LEU A 103 6.47 -4.31 -13.00
CA LEU A 103 5.63 -4.87 -11.94
C LEU A 103 6.05 -6.28 -11.57
N ALA A 104 6.39 -7.13 -12.54
CA ALA A 104 6.92 -8.47 -12.25
C ALA A 104 8.20 -8.40 -11.40
N ARG A 105 9.16 -7.54 -11.78
CA ARG A 105 10.40 -7.34 -11.00
C ARG A 105 10.15 -6.72 -9.63
N LEU A 106 9.16 -5.85 -9.52
CA LEU A 106 8.76 -5.24 -8.26
C LEU A 106 8.09 -6.28 -7.35
N ALA A 107 7.18 -7.10 -7.88
CA ALA A 107 6.56 -8.21 -7.17
C ALA A 107 7.62 -9.22 -6.71
N ASP A 108 8.58 -9.57 -7.58
CA ASP A 108 9.70 -10.46 -7.25
C ASP A 108 10.63 -9.94 -6.17
N HIS A 109 10.65 -8.62 -5.95
CA HIS A 109 11.42 -8.01 -4.87
C HIS A 109 10.70 -8.12 -3.52
N ILE A 110 9.38 -8.29 -3.51
CA ILE A 110 8.56 -8.44 -2.30
C ILE A 110 8.25 -9.92 -2.02
N CYS A 111 8.15 -10.73 -3.08
CA CYS A 111 7.89 -12.17 -3.04
C CYS A 111 8.89 -13.06 -2.28
N PRO A 112 10.15 -12.68 -1.96
CA PRO A 112 10.96 -13.53 -1.11
C PRO A 112 10.36 -13.71 0.30
N VAL A 113 9.44 -12.82 0.68
CA VAL A 113 8.71 -12.84 1.96
C VAL A 113 7.23 -13.23 1.77
N LEU A 114 6.72 -13.25 0.51
CA LEU A 114 5.31 -13.50 0.21
C LEU A 114 5.13 -14.78 -0.59
N PRO A 115 4.28 -15.70 -0.12
CA PRO A 115 4.18 -17.03 -0.69
C PRO A 115 3.63 -17.07 -2.13
N ASP A 116 2.82 -16.09 -2.55
CA ASP A 116 2.33 -15.98 -3.92
C ASP A 116 2.15 -14.52 -4.37
N ARG A 117 2.41 -14.26 -5.67
CA ARG A 117 2.16 -12.97 -6.33
C ARG A 117 0.67 -12.63 -6.37
N SER A 118 -0.21 -13.63 -6.37
CA SER A 118 -1.68 -13.46 -6.40
C SER A 118 -2.24 -12.86 -5.10
N GLY A 119 -1.62 -13.16 -3.95
CA GLY A 119 -2.05 -12.65 -2.65
C GLY A 119 -1.80 -11.14 -2.46
N LEU A 120 -0.91 -10.54 -3.27
CA LEU A 120 -0.59 -9.11 -3.14
C LEU A 120 -1.78 -8.22 -3.54
N SER A 121 -2.52 -8.56 -4.59
CA SER A 121 -3.70 -7.79 -5.02
C SER A 121 -4.84 -7.88 -4.01
N GLU A 122 -5.09 -9.08 -3.48
CA GLU A 122 -6.06 -9.31 -2.40
C GLU A 122 -5.66 -8.54 -1.14
N TRP A 123 -4.40 -8.66 -0.72
CA TRP A 123 -3.90 -7.92 0.44
C TRP A 123 -3.97 -6.41 0.28
N LEU A 124 -3.69 -5.86 -0.91
CA LEU A 124 -3.86 -4.42 -1.18
C LEU A 124 -5.33 -4.00 -1.07
N GLN A 125 -6.27 -4.83 -1.51
CA GLN A 125 -7.71 -4.58 -1.38
C GLN A 125 -8.17 -4.65 0.09
N GLU A 126 -7.74 -5.65 0.83
CA GLU A 126 -8.00 -5.73 2.28
C GLU A 126 -7.38 -4.55 3.04
N THR A 127 -6.20 -4.10 2.60
CA THR A 127 -5.53 -2.92 3.15
C THR A 127 -6.33 -1.65 2.89
N GLU A 128 -6.95 -1.51 1.70
CA GLU A 128 -7.91 -0.42 1.41
C GLU A 128 -9.14 -0.49 2.33
N ALA A 129 -9.57 -1.68 2.75
CA ALA A 129 -10.70 -1.86 3.67
C ALA A 129 -10.38 -1.44 5.13
N LEU A 130 -9.10 -1.30 5.50
CA LEU A 130 -8.72 -0.79 6.82
C LEU A 130 -8.95 0.72 6.98
N GLY A 131 -9.11 1.45 5.88
CA GLY A 131 -9.33 2.89 5.84
C GLY A 131 -8.73 3.51 4.58
N GLU A 132 -8.92 4.82 4.40
CA GLU A 132 -8.30 5.55 3.28
C GLU A 132 -6.78 5.68 3.49
N LEU A 133 -6.02 4.64 3.15
CA LEU A 133 -4.57 4.63 3.34
C LEU A 133 -3.85 5.32 2.16
N SER A 134 -3.35 6.52 2.42
CA SER A 134 -2.44 7.20 1.50
C SER A 134 -1.11 6.46 1.42
N PHE A 135 -0.34 6.70 0.36
CA PHE A 135 1.03 6.18 0.25
C PHE A 135 1.88 6.52 1.47
N MET A 136 1.72 7.74 2.00
CA MET A 136 2.42 8.20 3.19
C MET A 136 2.02 7.41 4.43
N ARG A 137 0.74 7.07 4.58
CA ARG A 137 0.23 6.24 5.68
C ARG A 137 0.80 4.83 5.62
N LEU A 138 0.85 4.23 4.43
CA LEU A 138 1.48 2.92 4.24
C LEU A 138 2.98 2.93 4.53
N MET A 139 3.69 4.00 4.15
CA MET A 139 5.10 4.17 4.48
C MET A 139 5.35 4.23 5.99
N ILE A 140 4.49 4.95 6.72
CA ILE A 140 4.56 5.00 8.20
C ILE A 140 4.32 3.60 8.78
N LEU A 141 3.26 2.92 8.35
CA LEU A 141 2.89 1.59 8.83
C LEU A 141 3.99 0.56 8.55
N GLY A 142 4.54 0.55 7.33
CA GLY A 142 5.68 -0.30 6.97
C GLY A 142 6.88 -0.07 7.89
N ARG A 143 7.23 1.20 8.16
CA ARG A 143 8.33 1.54 9.09
C ARG A 143 8.09 1.08 10.52
N LEU A 144 6.88 1.28 11.03
CA LEU A 144 6.51 0.84 12.37
C LEU A 144 6.43 -0.69 12.51
N THR A 145 6.33 -1.40 11.39
CA THR A 145 6.45 -2.86 11.33
C THR A 145 7.92 -3.29 11.38
N THR A 146 8.84 -2.48 10.86
CA THR A 146 10.28 -2.79 10.90
C THR A 146 10.97 -2.41 12.20
N GLU A 147 10.54 -1.31 12.81
CA GLU A 147 11.16 -0.70 13.99
C GLU A 147 10.05 -0.16 14.89
N THR A 148 10.09 -0.50 16.18
CA THR A 148 9.06 -0.09 17.15
C THR A 148 9.54 1.09 17.99
N GLY A 149 8.61 1.91 18.49
CA GLY A 149 8.94 3.06 19.33
C GLY A 149 9.68 4.16 18.58
N LEU A 150 9.28 4.42 17.33
CA LEU A 150 9.86 5.52 16.56
C LEU A 150 9.29 6.85 17.01
N GLN A 151 10.11 7.89 17.04
CA GLN A 151 9.66 9.27 17.20
C GLN A 151 9.11 9.80 15.87
N GLN A 152 8.28 10.85 15.94
CA GLN A 152 7.76 11.53 14.75
C GLN A 152 8.88 11.90 13.77
N LYS A 153 9.99 12.47 14.26
CA LYS A 153 11.15 12.86 13.43
C LYS A 153 11.77 11.69 12.65
N GLU A 154 11.68 10.48 13.19
CA GLU A 154 12.25 9.27 12.60
C GLU A 154 11.35 8.77 11.49
N LEU A 155 10.03 8.95 11.60
CA LEU A 155 9.04 8.66 10.57
C LEU A 155 9.07 9.69 9.41
N VAL A 156 9.40 10.96 9.69
CA VAL A 156 9.27 12.12 8.77
C VAL A 156 10.40 12.26 7.72
N ARG A 157 11.46 11.44 7.74
CA ARG A 157 12.68 11.63 6.91
C ARG A 157 12.53 11.55 5.36
N TYR A 158 11.33 11.43 4.79
CA TYR A 158 11.13 11.40 3.33
C TYR A 158 10.79 12.79 2.74
N LYS A 159 11.29 13.05 1.53
CA LYS A 159 11.40 14.35 0.80
C LYS A 159 10.14 15.22 0.64
N SER A 160 8.98 14.84 1.17
CA SER A 160 7.79 15.69 1.19
C SER A 160 7.19 15.65 2.59
N GLY A 161 7.33 16.77 3.31
CA GLY A 161 7.00 16.92 4.73
C GLY A 161 5.83 16.07 5.21
N TYR A 162 6.12 15.15 6.12
CA TYR A 162 5.06 14.40 6.82
C TYR A 162 4.41 15.33 7.83
N ARG A 163 3.17 15.68 7.53
CA ARG A 163 2.27 16.40 8.42
C ARG A 163 1.80 15.45 9.52
N ARG A 164 1.74 15.96 10.75
CA ARG A 164 1.20 15.26 11.93
C ARG A 164 -0.18 14.64 11.65
N ASP A 165 -0.95 15.27 10.75
CA ASP A 165 -2.25 14.80 10.28
C ASP A 165 -2.28 13.34 9.77
N GLN A 166 -1.19 12.81 9.22
CA GLN A 166 -1.16 11.42 8.75
C GLN A 166 -1.07 10.44 9.91
N LEU A 167 -0.33 10.79 10.96
CA LEU A 167 -0.22 9.99 12.19
C LEU A 167 -1.52 10.04 12.98
N ASP A 168 -2.12 11.22 13.11
CA ASP A 168 -3.39 11.40 13.82
C ASP A 168 -4.47 10.51 13.20
N VAL A 169 -4.56 10.44 11.86
CA VAL A 169 -5.51 9.55 11.19
C VAL A 169 -5.20 8.07 11.44
N LEU A 170 -3.93 7.66 11.36
CA LEU A 170 -3.56 6.26 11.66
C LEU A 170 -3.84 5.86 13.11
N ILE A 171 -3.77 6.81 14.05
CA ILE A 171 -4.13 6.60 15.45
C ILE A 171 -5.65 6.50 15.61
N LEU A 172 -6.41 7.39 14.98
CA LEU A 172 -7.88 7.37 14.97
C LEU A 172 -8.42 6.07 14.34
N ASP A 173 -7.78 5.60 13.27
CA ASP A 173 -8.10 4.32 12.63
C ASP A 173 -7.65 3.10 13.46
N GLY A 174 -6.96 3.31 14.59
CA GLY A 174 -6.49 2.26 15.47
C GLY A 174 -5.44 1.35 14.83
N LEU A 175 -4.66 1.88 13.89
CA LEU A 175 -3.55 1.18 13.23
C LEU A 175 -2.21 1.50 13.88
N VAL A 176 -2.07 2.68 14.47
CA VAL A 176 -0.90 3.15 15.24
C VAL A 176 -1.33 3.50 16.66
N SER A 177 -0.44 3.26 17.63
CA SER A 177 -0.59 3.76 18.99
C SER A 177 0.58 4.64 19.38
N GLU A 178 0.33 5.53 20.33
CA GLU A 178 1.32 6.46 20.86
C GLU A 178 1.55 6.20 22.36
N MET A 179 2.79 6.37 22.81
CA MET A 179 3.19 6.23 24.21
C MET A 179 4.21 7.30 24.58
N TRP A 180 4.04 7.86 25.78
CA TRP A 180 5.03 8.71 26.41
C TRP A 180 6.04 7.82 27.17
N PRO A 181 7.35 7.94 26.93
CA PRO A 181 8.36 7.23 27.72
C PRO A 181 8.24 7.62 29.20
N GLU A 182 8.23 6.64 30.10
CA GLU A 182 8.12 6.88 31.55
C GLU A 182 9.45 7.37 32.15
N ASP A 183 10.56 7.13 31.46
CA ASP A 183 11.92 7.13 31.99
C ASP A 183 12.55 8.53 32.17
N GLY A 184 11.77 9.61 32.07
CA GLY A 184 12.18 11.00 32.37
C GLY A 184 13.30 11.60 31.51
N SER A 185 13.99 10.82 30.69
CA SER A 185 15.14 11.22 29.87
C SER A 185 14.78 11.64 28.44
N ASP A 186 13.58 11.25 27.96
CA ASP A 186 13.09 11.57 26.63
C ASP A 186 11.58 11.86 26.65
N HIS A 187 11.20 13.13 26.75
CA HIS A 187 9.80 13.58 26.71
C HIS A 187 9.19 13.57 25.31
N ARG A 188 9.58 12.63 24.45
CA ARG A 188 9.12 12.58 23.06
C ARG A 188 8.21 11.40 22.86
N LEU A 189 7.05 11.68 22.27
CA LEU A 189 6.07 10.68 21.92
C LEU A 189 6.68 9.62 20.99
N ARG A 190 6.41 8.35 21.33
CA ARG A 190 6.88 7.17 20.62
C ARG A 190 5.67 6.49 19.97
N TYR A 191 5.81 6.10 18.71
CA TYR A 191 4.74 5.48 17.94
C TYR A 191 5.02 3.99 17.71
N PHE A 192 3.94 3.20 17.68
CA PHE A 192 3.96 1.75 17.57
C PHE A 192 2.89 1.28 16.61
N ALA A 193 3.18 0.24 15.83
CA ALA A 193 2.15 -0.52 15.14
C ALA A 193 1.24 -1.23 16.15
N THR A 194 -0.07 -1.21 15.91
CA THR A 194 -1.05 -1.91 16.76
C THR A 194 -1.13 -3.40 16.44
N ARG A 195 -1.78 -4.17 17.32
CA ARG A 195 -2.10 -5.59 17.05
C ARG A 195 -2.96 -5.74 15.81
N ARG A 196 -3.87 -4.80 15.55
CA ARG A 196 -4.74 -4.80 14.36
C ARG A 196 -3.90 -4.75 13.09
N TRP A 197 -2.94 -3.82 13.02
CA TRP A 197 -2.05 -3.74 11.86
C TRP A 197 -1.13 -4.96 11.74
N LEU A 198 -0.51 -5.39 12.84
CA LEU A 198 0.40 -6.55 12.79
C LEU A 198 -0.32 -7.86 12.44
N ALA A 199 -1.55 -8.06 12.92
CA ALA A 199 -2.37 -9.19 12.51
C ALA A 199 -2.74 -9.12 11.02
N HIS A 200 -2.99 -7.92 10.48
CA HIS A 200 -3.20 -7.73 9.06
C HIS A 200 -1.97 -8.10 8.22
N VAL A 201 -0.78 -7.71 8.67
CA VAL A 201 0.49 -8.15 8.06
C VAL A 201 0.69 -9.66 8.23
N GLY A 202 0.36 -10.23 9.39
CA GLY A 202 0.49 -11.67 9.65
C GLY A 202 -0.37 -12.52 8.72
N ARG A 203 -1.65 -12.17 8.53
CA ARG A 203 -2.55 -12.87 7.60
C ARG A 203 -2.00 -12.92 6.17
N PHE A 204 -1.29 -11.87 5.76
CA PHE A 204 -0.63 -11.82 4.45
C PHE A 204 0.53 -12.81 4.32
N LEU A 205 1.17 -13.15 5.44
CA LEU A 205 2.30 -14.07 5.48
C LEU A 205 1.85 -15.52 5.64
N ASP A 206 0.63 -15.74 6.13
CA ASP A 206 0.09 -17.06 6.46
C ASP A 206 -0.89 -17.60 5.40
N SER A 207 -1.00 -16.94 4.24
CA SER A 207 -1.87 -17.37 3.12
C SER A 207 -1.37 -18.63 2.38
N ASP A 208 -0.60 -19.48 3.07
CA ASP A 208 0.09 -20.66 2.55
C ASP A 208 -0.39 -21.96 3.22
N GLU A 209 -1.50 -21.92 3.97
CA GLU A 209 -2.19 -23.10 4.55
C GLU A 209 -3.55 -23.39 3.89
#